data_AF-A0A1Q4GV98-F1
#
_entry.id   AF-A0A1Q4GV98-F1
#
_cell.length_a   1.000
_cell.length_b   1.000
_cell.length_c   1.000
_cell.angle_alpha   90.00
_cell.angle_beta   90.00
_cell.angle_gamma   90.00
#
_symmetry.space_group_name_H-M   'P 1'
#
loop_
_entity.id
_entity.type
_entity.pdbx_description
1 polymer ?
#
loop_
_entity_poly.entity_id
_entity_poly.type
_entity_poly.pdbx_seq_one_letter_code
_entity_poly.pdbx_strand_id
1 'polypeptide(L)' 'MNTVKGSEFIKRIQKLAKERGLACSWHPDMGKGSHGVLKLGDTRTIVRNPKDELKTGTCHAMLKHWA' A
#
# COMPACT_ATOMS: atom_id res chain seq x y z
N MET A 1 13.27 7.15 13.83
CA MET A 1 11.96 7.03 13.14
C MET A 1 12.24 6.51 11.73
N ASN A 2 11.96 5.24 11.41
CA ASN A 2 12.17 4.69 10.07
C ASN A 2 11.00 5.09 9.17
N THR A 3 11.17 6.16 8.41
CA THR A 3 10.24 6.57 7.37
C THR A 3 10.37 5.67 6.15
N VAL A 4 9.23 5.24 5.60
CA VAL A 4 9.16 4.38 4.42
C VAL A 4 8.48 5.17 3.32
N LYS A 5 9.14 5.35 2.17
CA LYS A 5 8.52 5.97 1.00
C LYS A 5 7.33 5.12 0.54
N GLY A 6 6.27 5.76 0.05
CA GLY A 6 5.09 5.01 -0.42
C GLY A 6 5.40 4.01 -1.54
N SER A 7 6.39 4.31 -2.39
CA SER A 7 6.90 3.37 -3.41
C SER A 7 7.50 2.09 -2.80
N GLU A 8 8.28 2.23 -1.73
CA GLU A 8 8.88 1.11 -1.00
C GLU A 8 7.81 0.26 -0.31
N PHE A 9 6.78 0.93 0.24
CA PHE A 9 5.62 0.27 0.82
C PHE A 9 4.87 -0.58 -0.21
N ILE A 10 4.57 -0.02 -1.39
CA ILE A 10 3.88 -0.73 -2.47
C ILE A 10 4.69 -1.97 -2.88
N LYS A 11 6.01 -1.85 -3.06
CA LYS A 11 6.88 -2.99 -3.37
C LYS A 11 6.83 -4.09 -2.31
N ARG A 12 6.88 -3.73 -1.03
CA ARG A 12 6.80 -4.69 0.08
C ARG A 12 5.45 -5.41 0.11
N ILE A 13 4.35 -4.69 -0.09
CA ILE A 13 3.01 -5.29 -0.15
C ILE A 13 2.85 -6.20 -1.37
N GLN A 14 3.35 -5.80 -2.54
CA GLN A 14 3.35 -6.65 -3.74
C GLN A 14 4.14 -7.94 -3.52
N LYS A 15 5.30 -7.87 -2.86
CA LYS A 15 6.08 -9.05 -2.50
C LYS A 15 5.32 -9.96 -1.54
N LEU A 16 4.78 -9.40 -0.45
CA LEU A 16 3.97 -10.15 0.52
C LEU A 16 2.74 -10.81 -0.14
N ALA A 17 2.08 -10.10 -1.04
CA ALA A 17 0.96 -10.61 -1.82
C ALA A 17 1.37 -11.83 -2.64
N LYS A 18 2.49 -11.73 -3.36
CA LYS A 18 3.05 -12.82 -4.16
C LYS A 18 3.40 -14.03 -3.30
N GLU A 19 4.03 -13.80 -2.14
CA GLU A 19 4.36 -14.87 -1.18
C GLU A 19 3.11 -15.55 -0.60
N ARG A 20 2.01 -14.82 -0.48
CA ARG A 20 0.71 -15.34 -0.01
C ARG A 20 -0.21 -15.83 -1.14
N GLY A 21 0.19 -15.73 -2.40
CA GLY A 21 -0.66 -16.07 -3.56
C GLY A 21 -1.85 -15.12 -3.76
N LEU A 22 -1.79 -13.90 -3.24
CA LEU A 22 -2.84 -12.89 -3.37
C LEU A 22 -2.61 -12.00 -4.59
N ALA A 23 -3.69 -11.68 -5.32
CA ALA A 23 -3.65 -10.71 -6.42
C ALA A 23 -3.34 -9.32 -5.87
N CYS A 24 -2.34 -8.61 -6.41
CA CYS A 24 -2.02 -7.25 -5.97
C CYS A 24 -1.91 -6.31 -7.17
N SER A 25 -2.56 -5.15 -7.10
CA SER A 25 -2.59 -4.18 -8.20
C SER A 25 -2.58 -2.75 -7.68
N TRP A 26 -1.65 -1.95 -8.19
CA TRP A 26 -1.53 -0.53 -7.88
C TRP A 26 -2.23 0.30 -8.96
N HIS A 27 -3.19 1.12 -8.55
CA HIS A 27 -3.97 2.00 -9.41
C HIS A 27 -3.74 3.46 -8.97
N PRO A 28 -2.70 4.12 -9.48
CA PRO A 28 -2.44 5.53 -9.18
C PRO A 28 -3.57 6.43 -9.70
N ASP A 29 -4.25 6.04 -10.77
CA ASP A 29 -5.32 6.81 -11.43
C ASP A 29 -6.65 6.81 -10.66
N MET A 30 -6.83 5.90 -9.71
CA MET A 30 -8.07 5.75 -8.93
C MET A 30 -8.11 6.67 -7.69
N GLY A 31 -7.06 7.46 -7.45
CA GLY A 31 -7.01 8.42 -6.36
C GLY A 31 -7.24 9.86 -6.83
N LYS A 32 -7.74 10.70 -5.92
CA LYS A 32 -7.85 12.15 -6.15
C LYS A 32 -6.54 12.82 -5.76
N GLY A 33 -5.87 13.49 -6.70
CA GLY A 33 -4.59 14.17 -6.46
C GLY A 33 -3.40 13.20 -6.51
N SER A 34 -2.45 13.33 -5.58
CA SER A 34 -1.28 12.45 -5.49
C SER A 34 -1.56 11.09 -4.82
N HIS A 35 -2.81 10.78 -4.52
CA HIS A 35 -3.20 9.51 -3.92
C HIS A 35 -3.36 8.43 -5.00
N GLY A 36 -3.22 7.16 -4.62
CA GLY A 36 -3.61 6.03 -5.46
C GLY A 36 -4.18 4.88 -4.63
N VAL A 37 -4.76 3.90 -5.31
CA VAL A 37 -5.43 2.76 -4.67
C VAL A 37 -4.58 1.51 -4.88
N LEU A 38 -4.24 0.83 -3.79
CA LEU A 38 -3.61 -0.49 -3.81
C LEU A 38 -4.68 -1.53 -3.52
N LYS A 39 -4.97 -2.38 -4.50
CA LYS A 39 -5.85 -3.54 -4.36
C LYS A 39 -5.01 -4.76 -3.99
N LEU A 40 -5.48 -5.54 -3.02
CA LEU A 40 -4.92 -6.82 -2.60
C LEU A 40 -6.06 -7.83 -2.43
N GLY A 41 -6.20 -8.75 -3.38
CA GLY A 41 -7.28 -9.72 -3.46
C GLY A 41 -8.62 -9.00 -3.54
N ASP A 42 -9.50 -9.30 -2.58
CA ASP A 42 -10.80 -8.65 -2.43
C ASP A 42 -10.72 -7.29 -1.72
N THR A 43 -9.59 -7.01 -1.03
CA THR A 43 -9.44 -5.80 -0.23
C THR A 43 -8.76 -4.69 -1.01
N ARG A 44 -9.08 -3.44 -0.68
CA ARG A 44 -8.42 -2.25 -1.26
C ARG A 44 -8.00 -1.29 -0.16
N THR A 45 -6.86 -0.64 -0.35
CA THR A 45 -6.37 0.43 0.52
C THR A 45 -5.96 1.66 -0.28
N ILE A 46 -6.11 2.84 0.31
CA ILE A 46 -5.76 4.12 -0.32
C ILE A 46 -4.38 4.53 0.19
N VAL A 47 -3.40 4.59 -0.72
CA VAL A 47 -2.06 5.06 -0.41
C VAL A 47 -1.98 6.54 -0.75
N ARG A 48 -1.84 7.37 0.29
CA ARG A 48 -1.74 8.83 0.11
C ARG A 48 -0.31 9.22 -0.25
N ASN A 49 -0.16 9.89 -1.38
CA ASN A 49 1.06 10.52 -1.87
C ASN A 49 2.30 9.59 -1.80
N PRO A 50 2.54 8.72 -2.81
CA PRO A 50 3.65 7.78 -2.78
C PRO A 50 5.04 8.46 -2.85
N LYS A 51 5.07 9.77 -3.13
CA LYS A 51 6.26 10.63 -3.03
C LYS A 51 6.51 11.15 -1.61
N ASP A 52 5.50 11.13 -0.74
CA ASP A 52 5.59 11.52 0.67
C ASP A 52 5.99 10.32 1.54
N GLU A 53 6.56 10.62 2.70
CA GLU A 53 6.91 9.62 3.70
C GLU A 53 5.64 9.10 4.38
N LEU A 54 5.38 7.79 4.24
CA LEU A 54 4.31 7.15 5.00
C LEU A 54 4.83 6.86 6.42
N LYS A 55 4.12 7.37 7.42
CA LYS A 55 4.33 6.94 8.80
C LYS A 55 4.00 5.46 8.91
N THR A 56 4.95 4.68 9.42
CA THR A 56 4.88 3.21 9.56
C THR A 56 3.64 2.71 10.32
N GLY A 57 3.03 3.55 11.16
CA GLY A 57 1.77 3.27 11.85
C GLY A 57 0.57 3.14 10.91
N THR A 58 0.53 3.90 9.81
CA THR A 58 -0.50 3.76 8.77
C THR A 58 -0.32 2.45 8.01
N CYS A 59 0.93 2.05 7.74
CA CYS A 59 1.25 0.77 7.13
C CYS A 59 0.81 -0.41 8.02
N HIS A 60 1.04 -0.34 9.33
CA HIS A 60 0.60 -1.38 10.28
C HIS A 60 -0.92 -1.39 10.45
N ALA A 61 -1.59 -0.24 10.46
CA ALA A 61 -3.06 -0.20 10.51
C ALA A 61 -3.69 -0.82 9.25
N MET A 62 -3.09 -0.59 8.07
CA MET A 62 -3.51 -1.22 6.81
C MET A 62 -3.24 -2.73 6.80
N LEU A 63 -2.09 -3.17 7.32
CA LEU A 63 -1.77 -4.60 7.45
C LEU A 63 -2.63 -5.31 8.50
N LYS A 64 -2.98 -4.62 9.60
CA LYS A 64 -3.81 -5.17 10.69
C LYS A 64 -5.26 -5.38 10.26
N HIS A 65 -5.73 -4.64 9.24
CA HIS A 65 -7.02 -4.89 8.62
C HIS A 65 -7.02 -6.14 7.72
N TRP A 66 -5.85 -6.70 7.41
CA TRP A 66 -5.62 -7.81 6.47
C TRP A 66 -5.04 -9.07 7.14
N ALA A 67 -4.96 -9.08 8.48
CA ALA A 67 -4.64 -10.24 9.30
C ALA A 67 -5.93 -10.81 9.90
#